data_AF-A0A2N2TGL5-F1
#
_entry.id   AF-A0A2N2TGL5-F1
#
_cell.length_a   1.000
_cell.length_b   1.000
_cell.length_c   1.000
_cell.angle_alpha   90.00
_cell.angle_beta   90.00
_cell.angle_gamma   90.00
#
_symmetry.space_group_name_H-M   'P 1'
#
loop_
_entity.id
_entity.type
_entity.pdbx_description
1 polymer ?
#
loop_
_entity_poly.entity_id
_entity_poly.type
_entity_poly.pdbx_seq_one_letter_code
_entity_poly.pdbx_strand_id
1 'polypeptide(L)'
;PMRGLAAEAQRVIFKAPAGKLPAYAGMQLPNGTYMLYRISQVKTGTAKGETDPRPKALRAQLAQLYGAEDFNAFLAALRQRYKVKIDKSALAKGANE
;
A
#
# COMPACT_ATOMS: atom_id res chain seq x y z
N PRO A 1 5.49 6.41 -1.61
CA PRO A 1 4.38 7.39 -1.68
C PRO A 1 4.69 8.54 -0.71
N MET A 2 4.48 9.80 -1.12
CA MET A 2 4.59 10.92 -0.17
C MET A 2 3.43 10.82 0.82
N ARG A 3 3.72 10.63 2.12
CA ARG A 3 2.67 10.57 3.15
C ARG A 3 2.14 11.98 3.39
N GLY A 4 0.82 12.15 3.45
CA GLY A 4 0.17 13.44 3.72
C GLY A 4 -0.26 14.27 2.50
N LEU A 5 0.00 13.81 1.27
CA LEU A 5 -0.50 14.44 0.04
C LEU A 5 -1.54 13.53 -0.63
N ALA A 6 -2.64 14.12 -1.13
CA ALA A 6 -3.60 13.40 -1.95
C ALA A 6 -2.93 12.82 -3.21
N ALA A 7 -3.41 11.67 -3.70
CA ALA A 7 -2.81 10.99 -4.84
C ALA A 7 -2.78 11.88 -6.10
N GLU A 8 -3.81 12.68 -6.30
CA GLU A 8 -3.92 13.62 -7.42
C GLU A 8 -2.87 14.73 -7.33
N ALA A 9 -2.69 15.32 -6.15
CA ALA A 9 -1.64 16.30 -5.90
C ALA A 9 -0.25 15.71 -6.18
N GLN A 10 0.01 14.47 -5.75
CA GLN A 10 1.26 13.78 -6.06
C GLN A 10 1.49 13.68 -7.57
N ARG A 11 0.48 13.27 -8.35
CA ARG A 11 0.59 13.14 -9.81
C ARG A 11 0.97 14.46 -10.48
N VAL A 12 0.35 15.56 -10.08
CA VAL A 12 0.63 16.89 -10.67
C VAL A 12 2.02 17.39 -10.29
N ILE A 13 2.45 17.17 -9.04
CA ILE A 13 3.81 17.53 -8.60
C ILE A 13 4.87 16.73 -9.36
N PHE A 14 4.69 15.41 -9.51
CA PHE A 14 5.66 14.56 -10.22
C PHE A 14 5.66 14.76 -11.74
N LYS A 15 4.61 15.36 -12.33
CA LYS A 15 4.55 15.72 -13.75
C LYS A 15 5.29 17.03 -14.06
N ALA A 16 5.58 17.85 -13.06
CA ALA A 16 6.21 19.15 -13.28
C ALA A 16 7.63 19.00 -13.84
N PRO A 17 8.07 19.91 -14.73
CA PRO A 17 9.39 19.85 -15.35
C PRO A 17 10.50 20.03 -14.30
N ALA A 18 11.35 19.02 -14.14
CA ALA A 18 12.45 19.03 -13.18
C ALA A 18 13.71 19.76 -13.70
N GLY A 19 13.76 20.13 -14.98
CA GLY A 19 14.94 20.70 -15.63
C GLY A 19 15.20 22.18 -15.33
N LYS A 20 14.20 22.92 -14.82
CA LYS A 20 14.34 24.33 -14.42
C LYS A 20 13.55 24.55 -13.13
N LEU A 21 14.25 24.83 -12.03
CA LEU A 21 13.66 25.07 -10.71
C LEU A 21 13.80 26.55 -10.32
N PRO A 22 12.83 27.14 -9.58
CA PRO A 22 11.64 26.49 -9.07
C PRO A 22 10.59 26.21 -10.16
N ALA A 23 10.01 25.02 -10.14
CA ALA A 23 8.87 24.69 -10.97
C ALA A 23 7.57 24.88 -10.18
N TYR A 24 6.51 25.30 -10.86
CA TYR A 24 5.20 25.50 -10.25
C TYR A 24 4.20 24.51 -10.86
N ALA A 25 3.43 23.85 -10.01
CA ALA A 25 2.40 22.91 -10.40
C ALA A 25 1.08 23.30 -9.74
N GLY A 26 0.02 23.44 -10.53
CA GLY A 26 -1.29 23.87 -10.03
C GLY A 26 -2.35 22.79 -10.25
N MET A 27 -3.31 22.71 -9.33
CA MET A 27 -4.46 21.82 -9.43
C MET A 27 -5.70 22.52 -8.90
N GLN A 28 -6.80 22.40 -9.64
CA GLN A 28 -8.13 22.74 -9.15
C GLN A 28 -8.69 21.57 -8.35
N LEU A 29 -9.14 21.84 -7.14
CA LEU A 29 -9.80 20.85 -6.28
C LEU A 29 -11.29 20.77 -6.64
N PRO A 30 -11.96 19.64 -6.34
CA PRO A 30 -13.39 19.47 -6.60
C PRO A 30 -14.30 20.51 -5.95
N ASN A 31 -13.82 21.18 -4.88
CA ASN A 31 -14.54 22.25 -4.19
C ASN A 31 -14.37 23.64 -4.85
N GLY A 32 -13.78 23.70 -6.05
CA GLY A 32 -13.56 24.95 -6.79
C GLY A 32 -12.30 25.72 -6.37
N THR A 33 -11.63 25.31 -5.30
CA THR A 33 -10.41 25.95 -4.81
C THR A 33 -9.21 25.58 -5.68
N TYR A 34 -8.27 26.50 -5.86
CA TYR A 34 -7.02 26.24 -6.58
C TYR A 34 -5.86 26.06 -5.60
N MET A 35 -5.08 25.00 -5.77
CA MET A 35 -3.84 24.77 -5.05
C MET A 35 -2.63 24.98 -5.97
N LEU A 36 -1.64 25.74 -5.48
CA LEU A 36 -0.37 25.97 -6.17
C LEU A 36 0.79 25.38 -5.35
N TYR A 37 1.56 24.50 -5.98
CA TYR A 37 2.75 23.88 -5.41
C TYR A 37 4.01 24.50 -6.01
N ARG A 38 4.95 24.93 -5.15
CA ARG A 38 6.29 25.35 -5.55
C ARG A 38 7.27 24.21 -5.31
N ILE A 39 7.93 23.75 -6.37
CA ILE A 39 8.94 22.70 -6.32
C ILE A 39 10.29 23.37 -6.31
N SER A 40 10.96 23.34 -5.16
CA SER A 40 12.28 23.95 -4.95
C SER A 40 13.44 23.02 -5.28
N GLN A 41 13.25 21.70 -5.11
CA GLN A 41 14.29 20.71 -5.31
C GLN A 41 13.69 19.39 -5.78
N VAL A 42 14.35 18.75 -6.75
CA VAL A 42 14.05 17.37 -7.17
C VAL A 42 15.24 16.51 -6.80
N LYS A 43 15.00 15.45 -6.01
CA LYS A 43 16.00 14.43 -5.68
C LYS A 43 15.70 13.21 -6.53
N THR A 44 16.59 12.86 -7.46
CA THR A 44 16.47 11.61 -8.20
C THR A 44 16.59 10.45 -7.23
N GLY A 45 15.70 9.47 -7.37
CA GLY A 45 15.77 8.25 -6.59
C GLY A 45 16.88 7.37 -7.14
N THR A 46 18.14 7.66 -6.80
CA THR A 46 19.17 6.63 -6.95
C THR A 46 18.78 5.46 -6.03
N ALA A 47 18.81 4.25 -6.57
CA ALA A 47 18.75 3.05 -5.74
C ALA A 47 19.94 3.16 -4.77
N LYS A 48 19.66 3.31 -3.47
CA LYS A 48 20.70 3.47 -2.45
C LYS A 48 21.35 2.11 -2.18
N GLY A 49 21.96 1.48 -3.19
CA GLY A 49 22.62 0.18 -3.08
C GLY A 49 21.83 -0.88 -2.28
N GLU A 50 22.55 -1.82 -1.67
CA GLU A 50 21.98 -2.83 -0.76
C GLU A 50 21.45 -2.25 0.57
N THR A 51 21.81 -1.02 0.92
CA THR A 51 21.40 -0.37 2.18
C THR A 51 20.05 0.33 2.10
N ASP A 52 19.36 0.25 0.97
CA ASP A 52 18.03 0.81 0.81
C ASP A 52 16.98 -0.01 1.61
N PRO A 53 16.28 0.58 2.59
CA PRO A 53 15.25 -0.13 3.35
C PRO A 53 13.93 -0.28 2.57
N ARG A 54 13.75 0.45 1.46
CA ARG A 54 12.49 0.48 0.70
C ARG A 54 12.08 -0.90 0.14
N PRO A 55 12.99 -1.70 -0.47
CA PRO A 55 12.64 -3.03 -0.95
C PRO A 55 12.23 -3.98 0.17
N LYS A 56 12.89 -3.92 1.34
CA LYS A 56 12.54 -4.74 2.50
C LYS A 56 11.15 -4.39 3.03
N ALA A 57 10.84 -3.10 3.15
CA ALA A 57 9.51 -2.64 3.56
C ALA A 57 8.43 -3.05 2.56
N LEU A 58 8.70 -2.96 1.25
CA LEU A 58 7.77 -3.40 0.21
C LEU A 58 7.51 -4.91 0.25
N ARG A 59 8.57 -5.72 0.44
CA ARG A 59 8.41 -7.18 0.63
C ARG A 59 7.56 -7.52 1.86
N ALA A 60 7.75 -6.81 2.97
CA ALA A 60 6.92 -7.00 4.16
C ALA A 60 5.45 -6.67 3.89
N GLN A 61 5.16 -5.58 3.16
CA GLN A 61 3.80 -5.22 2.77
C GLN A 61 3.16 -6.26 1.84
N LEU A 62 3.92 -6.79 0.87
CA LEU A 62 3.45 -7.86 0.00
C LEU A 62 3.19 -9.15 0.77
N ALA A 63 4.07 -9.52 1.70
CA ALA A 63 3.88 -10.68 2.57
C ALA A 63 2.65 -10.55 3.45
N GLN A 64 2.33 -9.34 3.94
CA GLN A 64 1.08 -9.08 4.66
C GLN A 64 -0.16 -9.24 3.75
N LEU A 65 -0.05 -8.86 2.48
CA LEU A 65 -1.15 -8.97 1.52
C LEU A 65 -1.47 -10.43 1.17
N TYR A 66 -0.44 -11.25 0.95
CA TYR A 66 -0.58 -12.66 0.56
C TYR A 66 -0.73 -13.62 1.75
N GLY A 67 -0.24 -13.25 2.93
CA GLY A 67 -0.15 -14.18 4.06
C GLY A 67 -1.48 -14.75 4.54
N ALA A 68 -2.59 -14.02 4.38
CA ALA A 68 -3.90 -14.52 4.77
C ALA A 68 -4.43 -15.63 3.83
N GLU A 69 -4.18 -15.49 2.52
CA GLU A 69 -4.60 -16.47 1.53
C GLU A 69 -3.77 -17.75 1.63
N ASP A 70 -2.44 -17.60 1.71
CA ASP A 70 -1.51 -18.72 1.89
C ASP A 70 -1.80 -19.51 3.18
N PHE A 71 -2.07 -18.81 4.28
CA PHE A 71 -2.39 -19.45 5.56
C PHE A 71 -3.72 -20.23 5.51
N ASN A 72 -4.74 -19.67 4.86
CA ASN A 72 -6.02 -20.35 4.68
C ASN A 72 -5.89 -21.59 3.80
N ALA A 73 -5.14 -21.50 2.69
CA ALA A 73 -4.85 -22.63 1.82
C ALA A 73 -4.09 -23.74 2.55
N PHE A 74 -3.09 -23.36 3.36
CA PHE A 74 -2.34 -24.29 4.20
C PHE A 74 -3.25 -25.02 5.21
N LEU A 75 -4.11 -24.29 5.92
CA LEU A 75 -5.07 -24.88 6.86
C LEU A 75 -6.09 -25.78 6.16
N ALA A 76 -6.56 -25.41 4.96
CA ALA A 76 -7.48 -26.23 4.18
C ALA A 76 -6.84 -27.56 3.77
N ALA A 77 -5.60 -27.54 3.28
CA ALA A 77 -4.83 -28.73 2.94
C ALA A 77 -4.61 -29.64 4.17
N LEU A 78 -4.32 -29.06 5.34
CA LEU A 78 -4.13 -29.80 6.58
C LEU A 78 -5.43 -30.50 7.02
N ARG A 79 -6.57 -29.80 6.98
CA ARG A 79 -7.88 -30.37 7.32
C ARG A 79 -8.26 -31.52 6.39
N GLN A 80 -7.97 -31.41 5.10
CA GLN A 80 -8.20 -32.48 4.13
C GLN A 80 -7.33 -33.72 4.44
N ARG A 81 -6.04 -33.53 4.72
CA ARG A 81 -5.10 -34.63 4.98
C ARG A 81 -5.45 -35.41 6.24
N TYR A 82 -5.91 -34.73 7.28
CA TYR A 82 -6.27 -35.34 8.57
C TYR A 82 -7.77 -35.62 8.72
N LYS A 83 -8.57 -35.49 7.64
CA LYS A 83 -10.03 -35.73 7.63
C LYS A 83 -10.76 -35.04 8.80
N VAL A 84 -10.37 -33.81 9.11
CA VAL A 84 -10.98 -33.06 10.22
C VAL A 84 -12.44 -32.79 9.89
N LYS A 85 -13.36 -33.38 10.66
CA LYS A 85 -14.79 -33.08 10.60
C LYS A 85 -15.11 -31.99 11.60
N ILE A 86 -15.61 -30.86 11.13
CA ILE A 86 -16.10 -29.78 11.99
C ILE A 86 -17.58 -30.05 12.26
N ASP A 87 -17.90 -30.41 13.51
CA ASP A 87 -19.28 -30.57 13.95
C ASP A 87 -19.95 -29.21 14.10
N LYS A 88 -20.61 -28.77 13.03
CA LYS A 88 -21.31 -27.48 12.95
C LYS A 88 -22.41 -27.33 14.02
N SER A 89 -22.96 -28.43 14.52
CA SER A 89 -23.97 -28.46 15.58
C SER A 89 -23.43 -28.04 16.95
N ALA A 90 -22.18 -28.41 17.27
CA ALA A 90 -21.50 -27.98 18.49
C ALA A 90 -21.03 -26.52 18.38
N LEU A 91 -20.59 -26.12 17.18
CA LEU A 91 -20.12 -24.76 16.92
C LEU A 91 -21.23 -23.70 17.03
N ALA A 92 -22.46 -24.03 16.64
CA ALA A 92 -23.61 -23.13 16.72
C ALA A 92 -24.13 -22.90 18.15
N LYS A 93 -23.86 -23.81 19.09
CA LYS A 93 -24.29 -23.68 20.49
C LYS A 93 -23.46 -22.67 21.30
N GLY A 94 -22.18 -22.50 20.99
CA GLY A 94 -21.29 -21.56 21.70
C GLY A 94 -21.31 -20.12 21.19
N ALA A 95 -22.03 -19.82 20.10
CA ALA A 95 -22.19 -18.46 19.58
C ALA A 95 -23.45 -17.74 20.11
N ASN A 96 -24.26 -18.43 20.92
CA ASN A 96 -25.50 -17.96 21.51
C ASN A 96 -25.46 -17.93 23.06
N GLU A 97 -24.26 -17.87 23.64
CA GLU A 97 -23.99 -17.57 25.05
C GLU A 97 -23.08 -16.34 25.13
#